data_AF-A0A939YTA2-F1
#
_entry.id   AF-A0A939YTA2-F1
#
_cell.length_a   1.000
_cell.length_b   1.000
_cell.length_c   1.000
_cell.angle_alpha   90.00
_cell.angle_beta   90.00
_cell.angle_gamma   90.00
#
_symmetry.space_group_name_H-M   'P 1'
#
loop_
_entity.id
_entity.type
_entity.pdbx_description
1 polymer ?
#
loop_
_entity_poly.entity_id
_entity_poly.type
_entity_poly.pdbx_seq_one_letter_code
_entity_poly.pdbx_strand_id
1 'polypeptide(L)'
;MRKPQDRKLSKPKSLLPAYAAEQRKYEELYLQFNREGYTRELCEAYADAFVNDVKKPSPEDIIQLVRLYDHIHDLSNAEFYLGMLADKKLSGEDKFGYCLESLKIKSKLGHWRDAEDFRTENINFMQRYSEKISMDRLAEMYISLALADCAARKYNQAGKLLTAFGYKPQGSNDPTLLEMMITAVYISAKSGSQELLVVSIRNAQTCLNLFNSFEHPWSKDYYIQRIEDAANGIL
;
A
#
# COMPACT_ATOMS: atom_id res chain seq x y z
N MET A 1 16.16 -15.99 39.90
CA MET A 1 16.16 -15.92 38.42
C MET A 1 14.71 -15.91 37.95
N ARG A 2 14.21 -14.79 37.42
CA ARG A 2 12.86 -14.74 36.81
C ARG A 2 12.99 -15.16 35.35
N LYS A 3 12.21 -16.16 34.93
CA LYS A 3 12.06 -16.54 33.52
C LYS A 3 11.57 -15.32 32.72
N PRO A 4 12.07 -15.09 31.49
CA PRO A 4 11.48 -14.10 30.62
C PRO A 4 10.03 -14.51 30.37
N GLN A 5 9.08 -13.64 30.71
CA GLN A 5 7.71 -13.80 30.27
C GLN A 5 7.72 -13.70 28.75
N ASP A 6 7.18 -14.73 28.08
CA ASP A 6 6.83 -14.70 26.67
C ASP A 6 5.96 -13.46 26.43
N ARG A 7 6.56 -12.37 25.95
CA ARG A 7 5.82 -11.29 25.34
C ARG A 7 5.10 -11.94 24.17
N LYS A 8 3.79 -12.15 24.30
CA LYS A 8 2.92 -12.39 23.14
C LYS A 8 3.30 -11.33 22.11
N LEU A 9 3.91 -11.75 21.01
CA LEU A 9 4.13 -10.90 19.85
C LEU A 9 2.76 -10.30 19.53
N SER A 10 2.64 -8.98 19.65
CA SER A 10 1.40 -8.30 19.26
C SER A 10 1.12 -8.69 17.81
N LYS A 11 -0.13 -9.05 17.51
CA LYS A 11 -0.53 -9.40 16.13
C LYS A 11 -0.07 -8.28 15.19
N PRO A 12 0.74 -8.57 14.18
CA PRO A 12 1.26 -7.54 13.29
C PRO A 12 0.11 -6.86 12.56
N LYS A 13 0.18 -5.54 12.39
CA LYS A 13 -0.79 -4.82 11.54
C LYS A 13 -0.44 -4.90 10.06
N SER A 14 0.81 -5.22 9.73
CA SER A 14 1.39 -5.09 8.37
C SER A 14 1.27 -6.35 7.51
N LEU A 15 1.09 -7.51 8.12
CA LEU A 15 0.81 -8.79 7.44
C LEU A 15 -0.52 -9.33 7.98
N LEU A 16 -1.42 -9.82 7.13
CA LEU A 16 -2.75 -10.27 7.55
C LEU A 16 -2.68 -11.56 8.39
N PRO A 17 -3.46 -11.70 9.48
CA PRO A 17 -3.38 -12.87 10.35
C PRO A 17 -3.83 -14.16 9.63
N ALA A 18 -3.03 -15.21 9.71
CA ALA A 18 -3.35 -16.52 9.11
C ALA A 18 -4.41 -17.32 9.88
N TYR A 19 -5.08 -18.25 9.18
CA TYR A 19 -5.90 -19.30 9.82
C TYR A 19 -5.01 -20.28 10.61
N ALA A 20 -5.55 -20.91 11.66
CA ALA A 20 -4.78 -21.67 12.65
C ALA A 20 -3.84 -22.77 12.10
N ALA A 21 -4.09 -23.31 10.90
CA ALA A 21 -3.24 -24.32 10.25
C ALA A 21 -1.97 -23.73 9.62
N GLU A 22 -1.95 -22.43 9.33
CA GLU A 22 -0.86 -21.74 8.62
C GLU A 22 -0.07 -20.78 9.52
N GLN A 23 -0.44 -20.72 10.80
CA GLN A 23 0.11 -19.83 11.81
C GLN A 23 1.64 -19.90 11.91
N ARG A 24 2.25 -21.08 11.74
CA ARG A 24 3.73 -21.23 11.78
C ARG A 24 4.42 -20.62 10.57
N LYS A 25 3.89 -20.83 9.36
CA LYS A 25 4.43 -20.22 8.13
C LYS A 25 4.37 -18.71 8.23
N TYR A 26 3.24 -18.20 8.73
CA TYR A 26 3.06 -16.78 8.97
C TYR A 26 4.04 -16.22 10.01
N GLU A 27 4.28 -16.93 11.12
CA GLU A 27 5.25 -16.51 12.14
C GLU A 27 6.68 -16.43 11.58
N GLU A 28 7.09 -17.38 10.76
CA GLU A 28 8.40 -17.35 10.09
C GLU A 28 8.55 -16.15 9.15
N LEU A 29 7.55 -15.92 8.29
CA LEU A 29 7.50 -14.78 7.38
C LEU A 29 7.46 -13.44 8.14
N TYR A 30 6.74 -13.38 9.25
CA TYR A 30 6.70 -12.19 10.09
C TYR A 30 8.05 -11.92 10.76
N LEU A 31 8.76 -12.95 11.24
CA LEU A 31 10.10 -12.78 11.79
C LEU A 31 11.09 -12.27 10.75
N GLN A 32 10.98 -12.74 9.51
CA GLN A 32 11.74 -12.22 8.38
C GLN A 32 11.40 -10.74 8.14
N PHE A 33 10.12 -10.40 7.95
CA PHE A 33 9.67 -9.02 7.77
C PHE A 33 10.10 -8.10 8.90
N ASN A 34 10.00 -8.53 10.16
CA ASN A 34 10.40 -7.72 11.31
C ASN A 34 11.91 -7.41 11.32
N ARG A 35 12.74 -8.31 10.79
CA ARG A 35 14.19 -8.13 10.71
C ARG A 35 14.63 -7.32 9.49
N GLU A 36 14.05 -7.63 8.34
CA GLU A 36 14.58 -7.23 7.03
C GLU A 36 13.69 -6.23 6.28
N GLY A 37 12.43 -6.10 6.69
CA GLY A 37 11.44 -5.25 6.02
C GLY A 37 10.90 -5.88 4.75
N TYR A 38 10.52 -5.03 3.80
CA TYR A 38 10.04 -5.48 2.48
C TYR A 38 11.23 -5.88 1.62
N THR A 39 11.30 -7.15 1.25
CA THR A 39 12.36 -7.71 0.39
C THR A 39 11.76 -8.62 -0.67
N ARG A 40 12.51 -8.89 -1.74
CA ARG A 40 12.09 -9.86 -2.76
C ARG A 40 11.96 -11.26 -2.16
N GLU A 41 12.88 -11.63 -1.28
CA GLU A 41 12.90 -12.92 -0.59
C GLU A 41 11.65 -13.11 0.28
N LEU A 42 11.17 -12.05 0.95
CA LEU A 42 9.90 -12.09 1.69
C LEU A 42 8.72 -12.31 0.75
N CYS A 43 8.70 -11.65 -0.41
CA CYS A 43 7.63 -11.79 -1.39
C CYS A 43 7.57 -13.22 -1.95
N GLU A 44 8.71 -13.77 -2.35
CA GLU A 44 8.83 -15.14 -2.87
C GLU A 44 8.42 -16.17 -1.80
N ALA A 45 8.91 -16.01 -0.57
CA ALA A 45 8.54 -16.90 0.53
C ALA A 45 7.04 -16.82 0.87
N TYR A 46 6.41 -15.63 0.80
CA TYR A 46 4.97 -15.48 0.96
C TYR A 46 4.21 -16.14 -0.20
N ALA A 47 4.66 -15.94 -1.43
CA ALA A 47 4.06 -16.51 -2.62
C ALA A 47 4.04 -18.04 -2.55
N ASP A 48 5.15 -18.67 -2.20
CA ASP A 48 5.23 -20.13 -2.07
C ASP A 48 4.34 -20.63 -0.92
N ALA A 49 4.33 -19.92 0.21
CA ALA A 49 3.55 -20.31 1.38
C ALA A 49 2.03 -20.31 1.16
N PHE A 50 1.51 -19.31 0.43
CA PHE A 50 0.08 -18.99 0.38
C PHE A 50 -0.54 -18.92 -1.01
N VAL A 51 0.27 -18.84 -2.09
CA VAL A 51 -0.22 -18.61 -3.45
C VAL A 51 0.19 -19.71 -4.42
N ASN A 52 1.49 -19.88 -4.67
CA ASN A 52 2.03 -20.76 -5.72
C ASN A 52 1.77 -22.25 -5.43
N ASP A 53 2.04 -22.70 -4.19
CA ASP A 53 1.88 -24.10 -3.79
C ASP A 53 0.47 -24.42 -3.25
N VAL A 54 -0.45 -23.46 -3.34
CA VAL A 54 -1.84 -23.60 -2.86
C VAL A 54 -2.77 -23.81 -4.05
N LYS A 55 -3.51 -24.93 -4.05
CA LYS A 55 -4.42 -25.29 -5.15
C LYS A 55 -5.50 -24.23 -5.46
N LYS A 56 -5.97 -23.53 -4.43
CA LYS A 56 -6.98 -22.48 -4.50
C LYS A 56 -6.60 -21.36 -3.52
N PRO A 57 -5.67 -20.49 -3.89
CA PRO A 57 -5.23 -19.42 -3.00
C PRO A 57 -6.37 -18.45 -2.76
N SER A 58 -6.43 -17.91 -1.54
CA SER A 58 -7.47 -16.95 -1.18
C SER A 58 -7.24 -15.63 -1.94
N PRO A 59 -8.31 -14.89 -2.30
CA PRO A 59 -8.13 -13.57 -2.90
C PRO A 59 -7.38 -12.59 -1.99
N GLU A 60 -7.61 -12.68 -0.68
CA GLU A 60 -6.94 -11.87 0.34
C GLU A 60 -5.41 -12.08 0.32
N ASP A 61 -4.94 -13.33 0.23
CA ASP A 61 -3.51 -13.66 0.14
C ASP A 61 -2.88 -13.13 -1.15
N ILE A 62 -3.61 -13.23 -2.27
CA ILE A 62 -3.15 -12.66 -3.54
C ILE A 62 -3.03 -11.14 -3.43
N ILE A 63 -4.01 -10.46 -2.86
CA ILE A 63 -3.98 -9.00 -2.67
C ILE A 63 -2.83 -8.60 -1.74
N GLN A 64 -2.58 -9.37 -0.67
CA GLN A 64 -1.45 -9.13 0.23
C GLN A 64 -0.11 -9.30 -0.49
N LEU A 65 0.04 -10.34 -1.31
CA LEU A 65 1.26 -10.57 -2.10
C LEU A 65 1.49 -9.43 -3.10
N VAL A 66 0.44 -8.95 -3.76
CA VAL A 66 0.50 -7.79 -4.67
C VAL A 66 1.03 -6.56 -3.95
N ARG A 67 0.59 -6.30 -2.72
CA ARG A 67 1.10 -5.19 -1.89
C ARG A 67 2.57 -5.35 -1.53
N LEU A 68 2.99 -6.56 -1.18
CA LEU A 68 4.40 -6.84 -0.88
C LEU A 68 5.30 -6.51 -2.07
N TYR A 69 4.90 -6.94 -3.28
CA TYR A 69 5.62 -6.60 -4.50
C TYR A 69 5.57 -5.10 -4.84
N ASP A 70 4.44 -4.43 -4.58
CA ASP A 70 4.32 -2.97 -4.74
C ASP A 70 5.32 -2.21 -3.85
N HIS A 71 5.52 -2.66 -2.62
CA HIS A 71 6.46 -2.05 -1.66
C HIS A 71 7.93 -2.12 -2.09
N ILE A 72 8.29 -3.09 -2.94
CA ILE A 72 9.64 -3.23 -3.50
C ILE A 72 9.72 -2.81 -4.97
N HIS A 73 8.69 -2.12 -5.48
CA HIS A 73 8.57 -1.65 -6.86
C HIS A 73 8.65 -2.74 -7.94
N ASP A 74 8.36 -4.00 -7.59
CA ASP A 74 8.31 -5.11 -8.54
C ASP A 74 6.90 -5.20 -9.15
N LEU A 75 6.56 -4.17 -9.93
CA LEU A 75 5.21 -3.97 -10.47
C LEU A 75 4.82 -5.05 -11.49
N SER A 76 5.79 -5.70 -12.13
CA SER A 76 5.55 -6.81 -13.05
C SER A 76 5.02 -8.04 -12.33
N ASN A 77 5.64 -8.43 -11.20
CA ASN A 77 5.11 -9.51 -10.38
C ASN A 77 3.77 -9.12 -9.73
N ALA A 78 3.64 -7.87 -9.26
CA ALA A 78 2.37 -7.36 -8.74
C ALA A 78 1.23 -7.47 -9.77
N GLU A 79 1.46 -7.06 -11.03
CA GLU A 79 0.47 -7.17 -12.11
C GLU A 79 0.13 -8.64 -12.44
N PHE A 80 1.13 -9.52 -12.49
CA PHE A 80 0.93 -10.95 -12.74
C PHE A 80 -0.01 -11.58 -11.71
N TYR A 81 0.27 -11.39 -10.41
CA TYR A 81 -0.55 -11.97 -9.35
C TYR A 81 -1.94 -11.35 -9.29
N LEU A 82 -2.05 -10.05 -9.53
CA LEU A 82 -3.33 -9.36 -9.62
C LEU A 82 -4.21 -9.92 -10.76
N GLY A 83 -3.59 -10.30 -11.89
CA GLY A 83 -4.26 -10.96 -13.02
C GLY A 83 -4.98 -12.26 -12.64
N MET A 84 -4.55 -12.96 -11.58
CA MET A 84 -5.21 -14.16 -11.08
C MET A 84 -6.61 -13.90 -10.50
N LEU A 85 -6.98 -12.63 -10.26
CA LEU A 85 -8.27 -12.23 -9.70
C LEU A 85 -9.25 -11.67 -10.73
N ALA A 86 -8.80 -11.34 -11.95
CA ALA A 86 -9.58 -10.58 -12.93
C ALA A 86 -10.96 -11.19 -13.26
N ASP A 87 -11.02 -12.51 -13.40
CA ASP A 87 -12.25 -13.25 -13.75
C ASP A 87 -12.90 -13.94 -12.55
N LYS A 88 -12.40 -13.70 -11.33
CA LYS A 88 -12.93 -14.34 -10.12
C LYS A 88 -14.13 -13.58 -9.56
N LYS A 89 -15.09 -14.35 -9.04
CA LYS A 89 -16.16 -13.78 -8.22
C LYS A 89 -15.61 -13.46 -6.83
N LEU A 90 -15.36 -12.18 -6.58
CA LEU A 90 -14.82 -11.67 -5.32
C LEU A 90 -15.91 -11.29 -4.32
N SER A 91 -15.61 -11.40 -3.03
CA SER A 91 -16.41 -10.80 -1.97
C SER A 91 -16.36 -9.27 -2.06
N GLY A 92 -17.20 -8.55 -1.32
CA GLY A 92 -17.16 -7.08 -1.33
C GLY A 92 -15.82 -6.52 -0.84
N GLU A 93 -15.22 -7.13 0.18
CA GLU A 93 -13.95 -6.71 0.76
C GLU A 93 -12.78 -7.00 -0.19
N ASP A 94 -12.73 -8.23 -0.72
CA ASP A 94 -11.72 -8.63 -1.70
C ASP A 94 -11.83 -7.81 -2.98
N LYS A 95 -13.07 -7.55 -3.45
CA LYS A 95 -13.29 -6.70 -4.64
C LYS A 95 -12.78 -5.28 -4.38
N PHE A 96 -13.01 -4.74 -3.19
CA PHE A 96 -12.50 -3.43 -2.83
C PHE A 96 -10.97 -3.42 -2.83
N GLY A 97 -10.33 -4.38 -2.16
CA GLY A 97 -8.87 -4.53 -2.19
C GLY A 97 -8.31 -4.68 -3.61
N TYR A 98 -8.91 -5.54 -4.42
CA TYR A 98 -8.56 -5.71 -5.84
C TYR A 98 -8.66 -4.40 -6.62
N CYS A 99 -9.72 -3.61 -6.43
CA CYS A 99 -9.87 -2.33 -7.10
C CYS A 99 -8.76 -1.33 -6.71
N LEU A 100 -8.40 -1.27 -5.42
CA LEU A 100 -7.31 -0.41 -4.94
C LEU A 100 -5.98 -0.78 -5.59
N GLU A 101 -5.60 -2.05 -5.51
CA GLU A 101 -4.33 -2.51 -6.06
C GLU A 101 -4.30 -2.40 -7.59
N SER A 102 -5.41 -2.69 -8.28
CA SER A 102 -5.50 -2.52 -9.74
C SER A 102 -5.25 -1.08 -10.18
N LEU A 103 -5.86 -0.11 -9.49
CA LEU A 103 -5.63 1.30 -9.79
C LEU A 103 -4.17 1.69 -9.51
N LYS A 104 -3.61 1.28 -8.38
CA LYS A 104 -2.20 1.57 -8.03
C LYS A 104 -1.22 1.00 -9.06
N ILE A 105 -1.29 -0.30 -9.32
CA ILE A 105 -0.34 -1.00 -10.19
C ILE A 105 -0.44 -0.48 -11.63
N LYS A 106 -1.65 -0.37 -12.20
CA LYS A 106 -1.83 0.18 -13.57
C LYS A 106 -1.29 1.60 -13.70
N SER A 107 -1.52 2.43 -12.68
CA SER A 107 -1.02 3.82 -12.67
C SER A 107 0.50 3.90 -12.60
N LYS A 108 1.13 3.08 -11.74
CA LYS A 108 2.58 3.06 -11.55
C LYS A 108 3.32 2.46 -12.76
N LEU A 109 2.72 1.48 -13.45
CA LEU A 109 3.22 0.96 -14.73
C LEU A 109 3.10 1.96 -15.90
N GLY A 110 2.39 3.07 -15.70
CA GLY A 110 2.15 4.06 -16.76
C GLY A 110 1.02 3.69 -17.73
N HIS A 111 0.25 2.64 -17.44
CA HIS A 111 -0.93 2.21 -18.19
C HIS A 111 -2.13 3.11 -17.86
N TRP A 112 -2.00 4.42 -18.11
CA TRP A 112 -2.96 5.43 -17.64
C TRP A 112 -4.37 5.25 -18.23
N ARG A 113 -4.49 4.82 -19.50
CA ARG A 113 -5.80 4.55 -20.12
C ARG A 113 -6.51 3.41 -19.41
N ASP A 114 -5.81 2.30 -19.20
CA ASP A 114 -6.35 1.13 -18.50
C ASP A 114 -6.75 1.48 -17.06
N ALA A 115 -5.99 2.35 -16.39
CA ALA A 115 -6.34 2.85 -15.06
C ALA A 115 -7.62 3.71 -15.07
N GLU A 116 -7.80 4.57 -16.08
CA GLU A 116 -9.01 5.40 -16.25
C GLU A 116 -10.25 4.57 -16.61
N ASP A 117 -10.11 3.60 -17.52
CA ASP A 117 -11.19 2.71 -17.91
C ASP A 117 -11.61 1.85 -16.70
N PHE A 118 -10.64 1.24 -16.01
CA PHE A 118 -10.90 0.47 -14.80
C PHE A 118 -11.57 1.30 -13.70
N ARG A 119 -11.11 2.55 -13.49
CA ARG A 119 -11.76 3.50 -12.56
C ARG A 119 -13.21 3.74 -12.97
N THR A 120 -13.47 4.02 -14.24
CA THR A 120 -14.81 4.34 -14.74
C THR A 120 -15.79 3.19 -14.50
N GLU A 121 -15.34 1.96 -14.72
CA GLU A 121 -16.15 0.75 -14.50
C GLU A 121 -16.43 0.48 -13.01
N ASN A 122 -15.49 0.81 -12.11
CA ASN A 122 -15.54 0.37 -10.71
C ASN A 122 -15.86 1.48 -9.70
N ILE A 123 -15.82 2.77 -10.08
CA ILE A 123 -15.94 3.90 -9.15
C ILE A 123 -17.25 3.88 -8.35
N ASN A 124 -18.37 3.51 -8.99
CA ASN A 124 -19.67 3.43 -8.32
C ASN A 124 -19.68 2.38 -7.20
N PHE A 125 -19.02 1.24 -7.43
CA PHE A 125 -18.87 0.22 -6.40
C PHE A 125 -17.97 0.72 -5.27
N MET A 126 -16.80 1.28 -5.59
CA MET A 126 -15.84 1.76 -4.61
C MET A 126 -16.45 2.85 -3.70
N GLN A 127 -17.14 3.83 -4.28
CA GLN A 127 -17.79 4.90 -3.53
C GLN A 127 -18.87 4.37 -2.59
N ARG A 128 -19.75 3.47 -3.05
CA ARG A 128 -20.78 2.85 -2.19
C ARG A 128 -20.18 1.99 -1.09
N TYR A 129 -19.12 1.25 -1.40
CA TYR A 129 -18.46 0.39 -0.41
C TYR A 129 -17.71 1.23 0.63
N SER A 130 -17.21 2.40 0.25
CA SER A 130 -16.44 3.30 1.11
C SER A 130 -17.22 3.87 2.32
N GLU A 131 -18.55 3.78 2.31
CA GLU A 131 -19.40 4.19 3.44
C GLU A 131 -19.25 3.26 4.66
N LYS A 132 -18.65 2.08 4.49
CA LYS A 132 -18.60 1.01 5.52
C LYS A 132 -17.18 0.64 5.94
N ILE A 133 -16.16 1.31 5.40
CA ILE A 133 -14.75 1.00 5.66
C ILE A 133 -14.14 1.99 6.66
N SER A 134 -12.98 1.64 7.23
CA SER A 134 -12.25 2.55 8.12
C SER A 134 -11.70 3.77 7.36
N MET A 135 -11.36 4.82 8.10
CA MET A 135 -10.73 6.03 7.53
C MET A 135 -9.41 5.71 6.82
N ASP A 136 -8.64 4.73 7.29
CA ASP A 136 -7.40 4.31 6.64
C ASP A 136 -7.67 3.66 5.28
N ARG A 137 -8.66 2.77 5.20
CA ARG A 137 -9.09 2.15 3.93
C ARG A 137 -9.67 3.18 2.97
N LEU A 138 -10.34 4.20 3.48
CA LEU A 138 -10.81 5.33 2.70
C LEU A 138 -9.64 6.16 2.14
N ALA A 139 -8.61 6.40 2.94
CA ALA A 139 -7.40 7.09 2.48
C ALA A 139 -6.67 6.28 1.39
N GLU A 140 -6.56 4.96 1.52
CA GLU A 140 -6.01 4.08 0.47
C GLU A 140 -6.78 4.23 -0.86
N MET A 141 -8.11 4.36 -0.79
CA MET A 141 -8.94 4.62 -1.96
C MET A 141 -8.58 5.94 -2.64
N TYR A 142 -8.49 7.03 -1.86
CA TYR A 142 -8.14 8.33 -2.41
C TYR A 142 -6.71 8.38 -2.94
N ILE A 143 -5.75 7.70 -2.31
CA ILE A 143 -4.38 7.52 -2.83
C ILE A 143 -4.43 6.81 -4.19
N SER A 144 -5.16 5.69 -4.28
CA SER A 144 -5.25 4.89 -5.51
C SER A 144 -5.88 5.69 -6.66
N LEU A 145 -6.94 6.46 -6.37
CA LEU A 145 -7.58 7.36 -7.35
C LEU A 145 -6.68 8.54 -7.74
N ALA A 146 -5.93 9.10 -6.79
CA ALA A 146 -4.98 10.18 -7.05
C ALA A 146 -3.84 9.72 -7.97
N LEU A 147 -3.37 8.47 -7.79
CA LEU A 147 -2.37 7.89 -8.68
C LEU A 147 -2.89 7.69 -10.10
N ALA A 148 -4.15 7.27 -10.27
CA ALA A 148 -4.78 7.20 -11.59
C ALA A 148 -4.87 8.57 -12.27
N ASP A 149 -5.31 9.60 -11.53
CA ASP A 149 -5.34 10.98 -12.05
C ASP A 149 -3.91 11.48 -12.38
N CYS A 150 -2.92 11.14 -11.55
CA CYS A 150 -1.53 11.50 -11.79
C CYS A 150 -0.97 10.84 -13.06
N ALA A 151 -1.23 9.55 -13.27
CA ALA A 151 -0.80 8.83 -14.47
C ALA A 151 -1.43 9.43 -15.74
N ALA A 152 -2.69 9.88 -15.65
CA ALA A 152 -3.40 10.61 -16.71
C ALA A 152 -3.00 12.10 -16.82
N ARG A 153 -1.96 12.55 -16.10
CA ARG A 153 -1.44 13.93 -16.07
C ARG A 153 -2.43 14.98 -15.55
N LYS A 154 -3.43 14.55 -14.78
CA LYS A 154 -4.43 15.39 -14.09
C LYS A 154 -3.94 15.77 -12.68
N TYR A 155 -2.76 16.38 -12.60
CA TYR A 155 -2.05 16.58 -11.32
C TYR A 155 -2.83 17.42 -10.31
N ASN A 156 -3.56 18.44 -10.75
CA ASN A 156 -4.39 19.26 -9.87
C ASN A 156 -5.56 18.47 -9.28
N GLN A 157 -6.17 17.58 -10.06
CA GLN A 157 -7.23 16.69 -9.61
C GLN A 157 -6.67 15.64 -8.64
N ALA A 158 -5.51 15.06 -8.97
CA ALA A 158 -4.81 14.12 -8.10
C ALA A 158 -4.51 14.74 -6.72
N GLY A 159 -3.93 15.95 -6.68
CA GLY A 159 -3.65 16.65 -5.43
C GLY A 159 -4.91 17.00 -4.62
N LYS A 160 -6.01 17.36 -5.29
CA LYS A 160 -7.31 17.59 -4.64
C LYS A 160 -7.86 16.32 -3.99
N LEU A 161 -7.70 15.15 -4.61
CA LEU A 161 -8.17 13.88 -4.02
C LEU A 161 -7.50 13.58 -2.69
N LEU A 162 -6.23 13.95 -2.51
CA LEU A 162 -5.51 13.73 -1.24
C LEU A 162 -5.90 14.72 -0.13
N THR A 163 -6.44 15.89 -0.48
CA THR A 163 -6.68 16.98 0.49
C THR A 163 -8.17 17.21 0.78
N ALA A 164 -9.05 16.98 -0.19
CA ALA A 164 -10.45 17.40 -0.12
C ALA A 164 -11.35 16.49 0.73
N PHE A 165 -10.98 15.21 0.92
CA PHE A 165 -11.82 14.28 1.69
C PHE A 165 -11.68 14.41 3.21
N GLY A 166 -10.77 15.28 3.68
CA GLY A 166 -10.69 15.67 5.08
C GLY A 166 -10.14 14.60 6.01
N TYR A 167 -9.11 13.84 5.58
CA TYR A 167 -8.41 12.89 6.45
C TYR A 167 -7.96 13.57 7.74
N LYS A 168 -8.26 12.94 8.88
CA LYS A 168 -7.81 13.40 10.19
C LYS A 168 -6.74 12.44 10.70
N PRO A 169 -5.59 12.95 11.19
CA PRO A 169 -4.56 12.10 11.76
C PRO A 169 -5.13 11.19 12.86
N GLN A 170 -4.81 9.89 12.82
CA GLN A 170 -5.30 8.87 13.74
C GLN A 170 -4.38 8.67 14.97
N GLY A 171 -3.28 9.42 15.06
CA GLY A 171 -2.34 9.37 16.18
C GLY A 171 -1.05 10.12 15.89
N SER A 172 -0.08 10.03 16.81
CA SER A 172 1.25 10.61 16.63
C SER A 172 2.10 9.86 15.61
N ASN A 173 1.85 8.56 15.44
CA ASN A 173 2.52 7.69 14.48
C ASN A 173 1.47 7.20 13.48
N ASP A 174 1.20 8.03 12.47
CA ASP A 174 0.16 7.77 11.48
C ASP A 174 0.80 7.45 10.11
N PRO A 175 1.05 6.15 9.81
CA PRO A 175 1.65 5.73 8.55
C PRO A 175 0.75 6.02 7.35
N THR A 176 -0.58 6.03 7.53
CA THR A 176 -1.53 6.37 6.46
C THR A 176 -1.35 7.81 6.02
N LEU A 177 -1.28 8.74 6.98
CA LEU A 177 -0.99 10.15 6.69
C LEU A 177 0.36 10.30 5.98
N LEU A 178 1.38 9.59 6.43
CA LEU A 178 2.70 9.64 5.82
C LEU A 178 2.67 9.13 4.36
N GLU A 179 1.98 8.04 4.07
CA GLU A 179 1.80 7.54 2.69
C GLU A 179 1.03 8.54 1.81
N MET A 180 0.03 9.26 2.36
CA MET A 180 -0.62 10.36 1.65
C MET A 180 0.37 11.48 1.31
N MET A 181 1.25 11.84 2.24
CA MET A 181 2.27 12.87 2.01
C MET A 181 3.33 12.43 0.99
N ILE A 182 3.78 11.17 1.04
CA ILE A 182 4.69 10.58 0.06
C ILE A 182 4.03 10.57 -1.33
N THR A 183 2.75 10.22 -1.42
CA THR A 183 1.99 10.29 -2.67
C THR A 183 1.92 11.73 -3.22
N ALA A 184 1.76 12.73 -2.35
CA ALA A 184 1.79 14.14 -2.76
C ALA A 184 3.17 14.58 -3.29
N VAL A 185 4.28 14.08 -2.70
CA VAL A 185 5.64 14.24 -3.23
C VAL A 185 5.74 13.70 -4.64
N TYR A 186 5.29 12.46 -4.86
CA TYR A 186 5.31 11.83 -6.19
C TYR A 186 4.51 12.61 -7.23
N ILE A 187 3.28 13.05 -6.90
CA ILE A 187 2.46 13.86 -7.80
C ILE A 187 3.16 15.18 -8.15
N SER A 188 3.79 15.81 -7.16
CA SER A 188 4.54 17.06 -7.36
C SER A 188 5.74 16.84 -8.27
N ALA A 189 6.50 15.75 -8.07
CA ALA A 189 7.61 15.36 -8.95
C ALA A 189 7.14 15.13 -10.39
N LYS A 190 6.08 14.33 -10.60
CA LYS A 190 5.51 14.07 -11.92
C LYS A 190 4.94 15.32 -12.60
N SER A 191 4.48 16.30 -11.83
CA SER A 191 3.96 17.56 -12.37
C SER A 191 5.04 18.48 -12.96
N GLY A 192 6.31 18.27 -12.59
CA GLY A 192 7.43 19.14 -12.97
C GLY A 192 7.49 20.47 -12.22
N SER A 193 6.63 20.69 -11.21
CA SER A 193 6.65 21.89 -10.39
C SER A 193 7.65 21.77 -9.24
N GLN A 194 8.80 22.42 -9.39
CA GLN A 194 9.85 22.41 -8.37
C GLN A 194 9.40 23.04 -7.04
N GLU A 195 8.58 24.09 -7.10
CA GLU A 195 8.03 24.75 -5.90
C GLU A 195 7.14 23.78 -5.11
N LEU A 196 6.18 23.12 -5.79
CA LEU A 196 5.31 22.14 -5.15
C LEU A 196 6.11 20.96 -4.61
N LEU A 197 7.12 20.51 -5.34
CA LEU A 197 7.97 19.39 -4.92
C LEU A 197 8.72 19.70 -3.61
N VAL A 198 9.35 20.86 -3.51
CA VAL A 198 10.07 21.28 -2.29
C VAL A 198 9.12 21.35 -1.09
N VAL A 199 7.92 21.90 -1.27
CA VAL A 199 6.92 21.99 -0.21
C VAL A 199 6.44 20.61 0.22
N SER A 200 6.12 19.73 -0.74
CA SER A 200 5.64 18.37 -0.47
C SER A 200 6.70 17.53 0.26
N ILE A 201 7.97 17.61 -0.15
CA ILE A 201 9.09 16.90 0.52
C ILE A 201 9.19 17.35 1.98
N ARG A 202 9.19 18.67 2.22
CA ARG A 202 9.26 19.22 3.57
C ARG A 202 8.09 18.75 4.43
N ASN A 203 6.88 18.69 3.87
CA ASN A 203 5.70 18.21 4.58
C ASN A 203 5.81 16.72 4.94
N ALA A 204 6.25 15.88 4.01
CA ALA A 204 6.45 14.45 4.26
C ALA A 204 7.54 14.19 5.33
N GLN A 205 8.66 14.90 5.24
CA GLN A 205 9.73 14.82 6.24
C GLN A 205 9.28 15.32 7.62
N THR A 206 8.51 16.41 7.66
CA THR A 206 7.95 16.93 8.91
C THR A 206 6.99 15.91 9.53
N CYS A 207 6.13 15.29 8.72
CA CYS A 207 5.22 14.23 9.16
C CYS A 207 6.00 13.03 9.73
N LEU A 208 7.02 12.53 9.04
CA LEU A 208 7.88 11.45 9.52
C LEU A 208 8.58 11.80 10.84
N ASN A 209 9.04 13.05 11.00
CA ASN A 209 9.71 13.52 12.22
C ASN A 209 8.78 13.64 13.43
N LEU A 210 7.45 13.63 13.24
CA LEU A 210 6.49 13.59 14.35
C LEU A 210 6.35 12.20 14.97
N PHE A 211 6.84 11.15 14.29
CA PHE A 211 6.74 9.78 14.80
C PHE A 211 7.64 9.64 16.03
N ASN A 212 7.04 9.24 17.15
CA ASN A 212 7.75 9.06 18.42
C ASN A 212 8.28 7.63 18.61
N SER A 213 7.85 6.69 17.76
CA SER A 213 8.34 5.32 17.75
C SER A 213 8.02 4.67 16.41
N PHE A 214 8.85 3.70 16.01
CA PHE A 214 8.61 2.84 14.86
C PHE A 214 8.36 1.41 15.33
N GLU A 215 7.42 0.71 14.69
CA GLU A 215 7.09 -0.68 15.02
C GLU A 215 8.27 -1.61 14.73
N HIS A 216 8.96 -1.38 13.61
CA HIS A 216 10.12 -2.18 13.21
C HIS A 216 11.39 -1.31 13.08
N PRO A 217 12.59 -1.90 13.29
CA PRO A 217 13.85 -1.17 13.20
C PRO A 217 14.10 -0.53 11.84
N TRP A 218 13.65 -1.16 10.76
CA TRP A 218 13.84 -0.71 9.39
C TRP A 218 12.84 0.36 8.94
N SER A 219 11.72 0.55 9.65
CA SER A 219 10.59 1.36 9.13
C SER A 219 10.96 2.83 8.88
N LYS A 220 11.82 3.40 9.73
CA LYS A 220 12.25 4.79 9.55
C LYS A 220 13.03 4.96 8.25
N ASP A 221 14.04 4.12 8.04
CA ASP A 221 14.91 4.21 6.87
C ASP A 221 14.12 3.90 5.59
N TYR A 222 13.20 2.93 5.66
CA TYR A 222 12.25 2.66 4.58
C TYR A 222 11.44 3.90 4.19
N TYR A 223 10.85 4.63 5.13
CA TYR A 223 10.08 5.84 4.80
C TYR A 223 10.95 7.00 4.30
N ILE A 224 12.18 7.13 4.77
CA ILE A 224 13.14 8.10 4.22
C ILE A 224 13.39 7.79 2.74
N GLN A 225 13.72 6.53 2.42
CA GLN A 225 13.94 6.09 1.04
C GLN A 225 12.71 6.32 0.17
N ARG A 226 11.50 6.00 0.68
CA ARG A 226 10.24 6.23 -0.04
C ARG A 226 10.00 7.69 -0.40
N ILE A 227 10.35 8.62 0.49
CA ILE A 227 10.25 10.07 0.20
C ILE A 227 11.23 10.46 -0.92
N GLU A 228 12.46 9.94 -0.86
CA GLU A 228 13.49 10.20 -1.87
C GLU A 228 13.11 9.61 -3.24
N ASP A 229 12.63 8.37 -3.27
CA ASP A 229 12.15 7.71 -4.48
C ASP A 229 10.97 8.47 -5.09
N ALA A 230 10.00 8.86 -4.27
CA ALA A 230 8.86 9.67 -4.70
C ALA A 230 9.30 11.01 -5.31
N ALA A 231 10.32 11.66 -4.73
CA ALA A 231 10.88 12.90 -5.27
C ALA A 231 11.56 12.70 -6.63
N ASN A 232 12.12 11.51 -6.87
CA ASN A 232 12.66 11.08 -8.16
C ASN A 232 11.59 10.53 -9.12
N GLY A 233 10.31 10.59 -8.74
CA GLY A 233 9.19 10.15 -9.57
C GLY A 233 9.06 8.62 -9.67
N ILE A 234 9.51 7.90 -8.63
CA ILE A 234 9.39 6.46 -8.42
C ILE A 234 8.46 6.23 -7.22
N LEU A 235 7.45 5.37 -7.33
CA LEU A 235 6.51 5.08 -6.24
C LEU A 235 6.05 3.63 -6.25
#